data_AF-A0A223KV43-F1
#
_entry.id   AF-A0A223KV43-F1
#
_cell.length_a   1.000
_cell.length_b   1.000
_cell.length_c   1.000
_cell.angle_alpha   90.00
_cell.angle_beta   90.00
_cell.angle_gamma   90.00
#
_symmetry.space_group_name_H-M   'P 1'
#
loop_
_entity.id
_entity.type
_entity.pdbx_description
1 polymer ?
#
loop_
_entity_poly.entity_id
_entity_poly.type
_entity_poly.pdbx_seq_one_letter_code
_entity_poly.pdbx_strand_id
1 'polypeptide(L)'
;MIRQIKDVFDDKERIEWLILKLKERYPRHLVDQLNVIQGSIKKYPSFSEQALLEMKKLNMTSANDFRDIAYSLSIQSQKKPDIAGLPNEKYKDITAPERTEDIHLKVLAGGTK
;
A
#
# COMPACT_ATOMS: atom_id res chain seq x y z
N MET A 1 -23.15 18.10 1.78
CA MET A 1 -22.30 16.92 1.54
C MET A 1 -20.85 17.29 1.25
N ILE A 2 -20.52 17.97 0.14
CA ILE A 2 -19.13 18.35 -0.19
C ILE A 2 -18.44 19.14 0.93
N ARG A 3 -19.14 20.15 1.50
CA ARG A 3 -18.62 20.95 2.62
C ARG A 3 -18.26 20.10 3.85
N GLN A 4 -19.12 19.14 4.20
CA GLN A 4 -18.89 18.25 5.34
C GLN A 4 -17.67 17.35 5.13
N ILE A 5 -17.42 16.92 3.88
CA ILE A 5 -16.23 16.15 3.54
C ILE A 5 -15.00 17.04 3.65
N LYS A 6 -15.04 18.27 3.12
CA LYS A 6 -13.93 19.23 3.21
C LYS A 6 -13.55 19.57 4.66
N ASP A 7 -14.53 19.67 5.56
CA ASP A 7 -14.30 20.03 6.97
C ASP A 7 -13.59 18.92 7.78
N VAL A 8 -13.51 17.70 7.25
CA VAL A 8 -12.76 16.59 7.90
C VAL A 8 -11.25 16.72 7.68
N PHE A 9 -10.84 17.30 6.56
CA PHE A 9 -9.43 17.38 6.18
C PHE A 9 -8.85 18.73 6.57
N ASP A 10 -7.63 18.70 7.09
CA ASP A 10 -6.88 19.93 7.37
C ASP A 10 -6.41 20.57 6.05
N ASP A 11 -5.97 19.74 5.08
CA ASP A 11 -5.55 20.19 3.75
C ASP A 11 -6.76 20.32 2.79
N LYS A 12 -7.33 21.52 2.79
CA LYS A 12 -8.48 21.87 1.93
C LYS A 12 -8.16 21.82 0.44
N GLU A 13 -6.91 22.04 0.04
CA GLU A 13 -6.52 22.06 -1.39
C GLU A 13 -6.54 20.65 -1.98
N ARG A 14 -6.05 19.66 -1.23
CA ARG A 14 -6.02 18.27 -1.71
C ARG A 14 -7.41 17.68 -1.87
N ILE A 15 -8.31 17.95 -0.92
CA ILE A 15 -9.68 17.43 -1.02
C ILE A 15 -10.44 18.13 -2.14
N GLU A 16 -10.17 19.42 -2.38
CA GLU A 16 -10.71 20.16 -3.53
C GLU A 16 -10.24 19.59 -4.86
N TRP A 17 -8.94 19.28 -4.98
CA TRP A 17 -8.40 18.58 -6.14
C TRP A 17 -9.11 17.25 -6.39
N LEU A 18 -9.33 16.45 -5.35
CA LEU A 18 -10.03 15.17 -5.47
C LEU A 18 -11.48 15.36 -5.94
N ILE A 19 -12.21 16.31 -5.36
CA ILE A 19 -13.59 16.62 -5.75
C ILE A 19 -13.68 17.05 -7.21
N LEU A 20 -12.74 17.89 -7.67
CA LEU A 20 -12.67 18.31 -9.06
C LEU A 20 -12.44 17.12 -9.99
N LYS A 21 -11.49 16.23 -9.65
CA LYS A 21 -11.22 15.01 -10.43
C LYS A 21 -12.42 14.07 -10.50
N LEU A 22 -13.15 13.91 -9.40
CA LEU A 22 -14.38 13.12 -9.39
C LEU A 22 -15.49 13.74 -10.22
N LYS A 23 -15.62 15.07 -10.20
CA LYS A 23 -16.61 15.79 -11.00
C LYS A 23 -16.31 15.70 -12.49
N GLU A 24 -15.04 15.79 -12.88
CA GLU A 24 -14.59 15.60 -14.27
C GLU A 24 -14.84 14.18 -14.77
N ARG A 25 -14.48 13.17 -13.97
CA ARG A 25 -14.49 11.77 -14.39
C ARG A 25 -15.86 11.10 -14.26
N TYR A 26 -16.63 11.45 -13.24
CA TYR A 26 -17.90 10.79 -12.89
C TYR A 26 -19.03 11.80 -12.61
N PRO A 27 -19.39 12.69 -13.55
CA PRO A 27 -20.40 13.73 -13.30
C PRO A 27 -21.78 13.16 -12.92
N ARG A 28 -22.18 12.03 -13.52
CA ARG A 28 -23.46 11.36 -13.23
C ARG A 28 -23.47 10.58 -11.90
N HIS A 29 -22.31 10.10 -11.44
CA HIS A 29 -22.16 9.27 -10.24
C HIS A 29 -21.43 9.99 -9.10
N LEU A 30 -21.31 11.32 -9.17
CA LEU A 30 -20.55 12.10 -8.19
C LEU A 30 -21.06 11.88 -6.77
N VAL A 31 -22.39 11.81 -6.59
CA VAL A 31 -23.01 11.56 -5.28
C VAL A 31 -22.58 10.21 -4.72
N ASP A 32 -22.60 9.15 -5.54
CA ASP A 32 -22.18 7.81 -5.15
C ASP A 32 -20.69 7.78 -4.76
N GLN A 33 -19.84 8.43 -5.55
CA GLN A 33 -18.40 8.54 -5.26
C GLN A 33 -18.16 9.27 -3.92
N LEU A 34 -18.84 10.38 -3.69
CA LEU A 34 -18.73 11.13 -2.44
C LEU A 34 -19.28 10.33 -1.24
N ASN A 35 -20.33 9.52 -1.43
CA ASN A 35 -20.85 8.63 -0.39
C ASN A 35 -19.81 7.56 0.00
N VAL A 36 -19.10 6.98 -0.97
CA VAL A 36 -18.02 6.01 -0.71
C VAL A 36 -16.89 6.66 0.08
N ILE A 37 -16.48 7.89 -0.28
CA ILE A 37 -15.47 8.65 0.48
C ILE A 37 -15.96 8.90 1.91
N GLN A 38 -17.18 9.39 2.08
CA GLN A 38 -17.73 9.67 3.41
C GLN A 38 -17.81 8.40 4.27
N GLY A 39 -18.22 7.27 3.69
CA GLY A 39 -18.22 5.97 4.38
C GLY A 39 -16.82 5.53 4.79
N SER A 40 -15.83 5.75 3.93
CA SER A 40 -14.43 5.40 4.20
C SER A 40 -13.82 6.27 5.30
N ILE A 41 -14.11 7.57 5.30
CA ILE A 41 -13.73 8.51 6.37
C ILE A 41 -14.32 8.07 7.71
N LYS A 42 -15.61 7.72 7.75
CA LYS A 42 -16.27 7.25 8.98
C LYS A 42 -15.65 5.97 9.53
N LYS A 43 -15.21 5.08 8.63
CA LYS A 43 -14.62 3.78 9.01
C LYS A 43 -13.15 3.90 9.43
N TYR A 44 -12.40 4.79 8.78
CA TYR A 44 -10.95 4.95 8.96
C TYR A 44 -10.58 6.43 9.16
N PRO A 45 -11.07 7.10 10.23
CA PRO A 45 -10.88 8.54 10.41
C PRO A 45 -9.40 8.93 10.50
N SER A 46 -8.60 8.16 11.25
CA SER A 46 -7.17 8.42 11.47
C SER A 46 -6.30 8.29 10.21
N PHE A 47 -6.78 7.61 9.16
CA PHE A 47 -6.01 7.35 7.94
C PHE A 47 -6.51 8.15 6.74
N SER A 48 -7.54 8.97 6.92
CA SER A 48 -8.18 9.73 5.84
C SER A 48 -7.21 10.70 5.15
N GLU A 49 -6.48 11.50 5.94
CA GLU A 49 -5.51 12.47 5.44
C GLU A 49 -4.34 11.79 4.69
N GLN A 50 -3.82 10.70 5.27
CA GLN A 50 -2.75 9.93 4.66
C GLN A 50 -3.21 9.22 3.38
N ALA A 51 -4.46 8.74 3.35
CA ALA A 51 -5.04 8.16 2.14
C ALA A 51 -5.14 9.19 1.01
N LEU A 52 -5.52 10.43 1.33
CA LEU A 52 -5.59 11.52 0.35
C LEU A 52 -4.21 11.90 -0.21
N LEU A 53 -3.18 11.91 0.64
CA LEU A 53 -1.79 12.13 0.23
C LEU A 53 -1.31 11.04 -0.76
N GLU A 54 -1.49 9.78 -0.38
CA GLU A 54 -1.04 8.64 -1.20
C GLU A 54 -1.82 8.54 -2.52
N MET A 55 -3.12 8.83 -2.49
CA MET A 55 -3.96 8.90 -3.68
C MET A 55 -3.44 9.95 -4.68
N LYS A 56 -3.03 11.12 -4.19
CA LYS A 56 -2.42 12.17 -5.03
C LYS A 56 -1.05 11.75 -5.58
N LYS A 57 -0.20 11.11 -4.78
CA LYS A 57 1.10 10.57 -5.25
C LYS A 57 0.94 9.53 -6.36
N LEU A 58 -0.04 8.63 -6.21
CA LEU A 58 -0.30 7.54 -7.15
C LEU A 58 -1.16 7.97 -8.34
N ASN A 59 -1.55 9.25 -8.42
CA ASN A 59 -2.49 9.78 -9.41
C ASN A 59 -3.80 8.97 -9.51
N MET A 60 -4.23 8.39 -8.39
CA MET A 60 -5.50 7.69 -8.27
C MET A 60 -6.64 8.71 -8.16
N THR A 61 -7.79 8.42 -8.78
CA THR A 61 -8.85 9.42 -8.98
C THR A 61 -10.26 8.88 -8.80
N SER A 62 -10.43 7.69 -8.21
CA SER A 62 -11.75 7.14 -7.86
C SER A 62 -11.97 7.05 -6.35
N ALA A 63 -13.24 7.08 -5.92
CA ALA A 63 -13.58 6.92 -4.51
C ALA A 63 -13.24 5.52 -3.97
N ASN A 64 -13.23 4.50 -4.83
CA ASN A 64 -12.82 3.15 -4.46
C ASN A 64 -11.32 3.11 -4.14
N ASP A 65 -10.50 3.81 -4.93
CA ASP A 65 -9.06 3.92 -4.64
C ASP A 65 -8.84 4.54 -3.25
N PHE A 66 -9.57 5.61 -2.91
CA PHE A 66 -9.51 6.22 -1.58
C PHE A 66 -9.85 5.21 -0.47
N ARG A 67 -10.93 4.43 -0.65
CA ARG A 67 -11.36 3.41 0.30
C ARG A 67 -10.29 2.33 0.50
N ASP A 68 -9.72 1.84 -0.59
CA ASP A 68 -8.77 0.73 -0.59
C ASP A 68 -7.42 1.16 -0.01
N ILE A 69 -6.98 2.39 -0.29
CA ILE A 69 -5.80 2.98 0.35
C ILE A 69 -6.05 3.13 1.86
N ALA A 70 -7.18 3.72 2.27
CA ALA A 70 -7.49 3.90 3.69
C ALA A 70 -7.56 2.56 4.45
N TYR A 71 -8.14 1.54 3.83
CA TYR A 71 -8.14 0.17 4.36
C TYR A 71 -6.72 -0.39 4.45
N SER A 72 -5.92 -0.27 3.39
CA SER A 72 -4.56 -0.78 3.37
C SER A 72 -3.69 -0.14 4.46
N LEU A 73 -3.82 1.18 4.64
CA LEU A 73 -3.16 1.92 5.73
C LEU A 73 -3.60 1.41 7.11
N SER A 74 -4.90 1.13 7.29
CA SER A 74 -5.39 0.57 8.55
C SER A 74 -4.78 -0.80 8.87
N ILE A 75 -4.66 -1.67 7.86
CA ILE A 75 -4.05 -3.01 8.01
C ILE A 75 -2.54 -2.89 8.27
N GLN A 76 -1.84 -2.00 7.56
CA GLN A 76 -0.42 -1.74 7.78
C GLN A 76 -0.15 -1.15 9.18
N SER A 77 -1.03 -0.28 9.69
CA SER A 77 -0.90 0.24 11.05
C SER A 77 -1.15 -0.82 12.12
N GLN A 78 -2.01 -1.80 11.86
CA GLN A 78 -2.25 -2.94 12.76
C GLN A 78 -1.10 -3.94 12.72
N LYS A 79 -0.56 -4.19 11.51
CA LYS A 79 0.69 -4.92 11.29
C LYS A 79 1.86 -3.97 11.50
N LYS A 80 2.10 -3.52 12.74
CA LYS A 80 3.41 -2.96 13.09
C LYS A 80 4.49 -3.85 12.45
N PRO A 81 5.56 -3.29 11.86
CA PRO A 81 6.64 -4.10 11.36
C PRO A 81 7.22 -4.83 12.58
N ASP A 82 6.98 -6.14 12.66
CA ASP A 82 7.89 -7.02 13.35
C ASP A 82 9.23 -6.87 12.63
N ILE A 83 10.01 -5.91 13.09
CA ILE A 83 11.47 -5.88 13.11
C ILE A 83 12.06 -6.59 11.87
N ALA A 84 11.92 -5.97 10.70
CA ALA A 84 12.77 -6.30 9.57
C ALA A 84 14.20 -5.87 9.91
N GLY A 85 14.91 -6.72 10.66
CA GLY A 85 16.30 -6.44 11.06
C GLY A 85 16.87 -7.22 12.25
N LEU A 86 16.13 -8.12 12.92
CA LEU A 86 16.78 -9.06 13.84
C LEU A 86 17.22 -10.30 13.06
N PRO A 87 18.53 -10.52 12.83
CA PRO A 87 18.99 -11.80 12.31
C PRO A 87 18.52 -12.89 13.28
N ASN A 88 17.77 -13.86 12.76
CA ASN A 88 17.26 -14.98 13.52
C ASN A 88 18.45 -15.72 14.16
N GLU A 89 18.61 -15.58 15.48
CA GLU A 89 19.77 -16.12 16.20
C GLU A 89 19.91 -17.63 16.04
N LYS A 90 18.80 -18.33 15.78
CA LYS A 90 18.79 -19.78 15.54
C LYS A 90 19.57 -20.23 14.31
N TYR A 91 19.86 -19.33 13.37
CA TYR A 91 20.48 -19.67 12.09
C TYR A 91 21.84 -18.97 11.89
N LYS A 92 22.37 -18.29 12.93
CA LYS A 92 23.68 -17.62 12.87
C LYS A 92 24.83 -18.59 12.56
N ASP A 93 24.74 -19.81 13.05
CA ASP A 93 25.81 -20.81 12.94
C ASP A 93 25.65 -21.76 11.74
N ILE A 94 24.64 -21.55 10.90
CA ILE A 94 24.41 -22.38 9.72
C ILE A 94 25.20 -21.79 8.57
N THR A 95 26.48 -22.15 8.51
CA THR A 95 27.30 -21.90 7.33
C THR A 95 26.69 -22.68 6.18
N ALA A 96 26.21 -21.97 5.15
CA ALA A 96 25.76 -22.61 3.92
C ALA A 96 26.95 -23.43 3.38
N PRO A 97 26.80 -24.74 3.15
CA PRO A 97 27.89 -25.53 2.60
C PRO A 97 28.19 -24.99 1.20
N GLU A 98 29.37 -24.38 1.04
CA GLU A 98 29.85 -23.98 -0.26
C GLU A 98 30.08 -25.25 -1.09
N ARG A 99 29.33 -25.36 -2.19
CA ARG A 99 29.46 -26.49 -3.10
C ARG A 99 30.77 -26.29 -3.87
N THR A 100 31.80 -27.05 -3.52
CA THR A 100 33.04 -27.11 -4.33
C THR A 100 32.68 -27.39 -5.79
N GLU A 101 33.11 -26.51 -6.68
CA GLU A 101 32.80 -26.50 -8.12
C GLU A 101 33.20 -27.80 -8.85
N ASP A 102 34.02 -28.63 -8.20
CA ASP A 102 34.57 -29.90 -8.69
C ASP A 102 33.54 -31.00 -8.99
N ILE A 103 32.29 -30.87 -8.53
CA ILE A 103 31.26 -31.89 -8.81
C ILE A 103 30.95 -31.95 -10.32
N HIS A 104 30.93 -30.80 -11.00
CA HIS A 104 30.62 -30.74 -12.43
C HIS A 104 31.77 -31.29 -13.30
N LEU A 105 33.03 -31.10 -12.85
CA LEU A 105 34.21 -31.66 -13.51
C LEU A 105 34.25 -33.18 -13.41
N LYS A 106 33.89 -33.74 -12.25
CA LYS A 106 33.90 -35.20 -12.03
C LYS A 106 32.84 -35.96 -12.84
N VAL A 107 31.71 -35.32 -13.14
CA VAL A 107 30.65 -35.90 -13.98
C VAL A 107 31.03 -35.84 -15.47
N LEU A 108 31.72 -34.79 -15.91
CA LEU A 108 32.19 -34.63 -17.30
C LEU A 108 33.42 -35.49 -17.62
N ALA A 109 34.28 -35.77 -16.62
CA ALA A 109 35.50 -36.55 -16.81
C ALA A 109 35.25 -38.04 -17.10
N GLY A 110 34.00 -38.51 -17.10
CA GLY A 110 33.59 -39.83 -17.59
C GLY A 110 34.36 -40.97 -16.91
N GLY A 111 33.78 -41.56 -15.86
CA GLY A 111 34.38 -42.62 -15.05
C GLY A 111 35.32 -43.55 -15.84
N THR A 112 36.61 -43.26 -15.75
CA THR A 112 37.67 -44.14 -16.24
C THR A 112 37.93 -45.15 -15.12
N LYS A 113 37.68 -46.42 -15.45
CA LYS A 113 38.06 -47.57 -14.62
C LYS A 113 39.58 -47.70 -14.52
#